data_AF-A0A8H6S1T0-F1
#
_entry.id   AF-A0A8H6S1T0-F1
#
_cell.length_a   1.000
_cell.length_b   1.000
_cell.length_c   1.000
_cell.angle_alpha   90.00
_cell.angle_beta   90.00
_cell.angle_gamma   90.00
#
_symmetry.space_group_name_H-M   'P 1'
#
loop_
_entity.id
_entity.type
_entity.pdbx_description
1 polymer ?
#
loop_
_entity_poly.entity_id
_entity_poly.type
_entity_poly.pdbx_seq_one_letter_code
_entity_poly.pdbx_strand_id
1 'polypeptide(L)'
;MQNPTSEIGAVVSLLTAAAAPDIQKAAFLRYMTSDAGFRHPLCSVLPGPGSRERVLGIYQWYRIMSPRIDITVNNVVYDETNRILLLDVVQLFHIRFSPFKPAPARLLVRLTLRQDHDGLFYIALQEDFYHPDDFMALLAPPLSPLVRLGLSMTGRASDIYAKCGRLLGIWTSETGVAHGGGLYDDEDKKTQ
;
A
#
# COMPACT_ATOMS: atom_id res chain seq x y z
N MET A 1 -12.46 0.98 -15.77
CA MET A 1 -13.50 0.71 -14.75
C MET A 1 -14.57 1.76 -14.90
N GLN A 2 -15.84 1.38 -14.86
CA GLN A 2 -16.97 2.34 -14.89
C GLN A 2 -17.28 2.83 -13.46
N ASN A 3 -17.29 1.90 -12.50
CA ASN A 3 -17.44 2.14 -11.08
C ASN A 3 -16.23 1.55 -10.33
N PRO A 4 -15.18 2.36 -10.09
CA PRO A 4 -13.94 1.89 -9.48
C PRO A 4 -14.13 1.20 -8.13
N THR A 5 -14.97 1.74 -7.24
CA THR A 5 -15.21 1.21 -5.89
C THR A 5 -15.73 -0.23 -5.92
N SER A 6 -16.67 -0.53 -6.83
CA SER A 6 -17.26 -1.86 -6.94
C SER A 6 -16.42 -2.85 -7.75
N GLU A 7 -15.67 -2.36 -8.74
CA GLU A 7 -14.92 -3.21 -9.69
C GLU A 7 -13.51 -3.55 -9.21
N ILE A 8 -12.89 -2.71 -8.36
CA ILE A 8 -11.44 -2.80 -8.11
C ILE A 8 -11.02 -4.13 -7.47
N GLY A 9 -11.84 -4.75 -6.62
CA GLY A 9 -11.53 -6.05 -6.02
C GLY A 9 -11.33 -7.14 -7.08
N ALA A 10 -12.19 -7.17 -8.10
CA ALA A 10 -12.07 -8.09 -9.22
C ALA A 10 -10.87 -7.75 -10.12
N VAL A 11 -10.61 -6.45 -10.35
CA VAL A 11 -9.44 -5.99 -11.11
C VAL A 11 -8.14 -6.44 -10.43
N VAL A 12 -7.98 -6.18 -9.13
CA VAL A 12 -6.79 -6.61 -8.36
C VAL A 12 -6.60 -8.12 -8.43
N SER A 13 -7.70 -8.89 -8.32
CA SER A 13 -7.66 -10.35 -8.44
C SER A 13 -7.19 -10.79 -9.83
N LEU A 14 -7.66 -10.16 -10.91
CA LEU A 14 -7.19 -10.44 -12.28
C LEU A 14 -5.72 -10.05 -12.48
N LEU A 15 -5.28 -8.94 -11.89
CA LEU A 15 -3.91 -8.46 -12.04
C LEU A 15 -2.90 -9.33 -11.29
N THR A 16 -3.28 -10.00 -10.19
CA THR A 16 -2.32 -10.68 -9.30
C THR A 16 -2.55 -12.19 -9.18
N ALA A 17 -3.81 -12.63 -9.15
CA ALA A 17 -4.22 -14.01 -8.88
C ALA A 17 -4.94 -14.66 -10.08
N ALA A 18 -4.81 -14.11 -11.30
CA ALA A 18 -5.38 -14.70 -12.50
C ALA A 18 -4.92 -16.14 -12.73
N ALA A 19 -5.86 -17.01 -13.16
CA ALA A 19 -5.59 -18.43 -13.41
C ALA A 19 -4.52 -18.68 -14.48
N ALA A 20 -4.49 -17.85 -15.53
CA ALA A 20 -3.54 -17.97 -16.65
C ALA A 20 -2.73 -16.67 -16.88
N PRO A 21 -1.47 -16.76 -17.36
CA PRO A 21 -0.64 -15.58 -17.66
C PRO A 21 -1.27 -14.64 -18.70
N ASP A 22 -1.93 -15.17 -19.72
CA ASP A 22 -2.56 -14.36 -20.76
C ASP A 22 -3.74 -13.54 -20.23
N ILE A 23 -4.49 -14.10 -19.27
CA ILE A 23 -5.57 -13.38 -18.58
C ILE A 23 -5.00 -12.22 -17.78
N GLN A 24 -3.92 -12.47 -17.02
CA GLN A 24 -3.23 -11.44 -16.25
C GLN A 24 -2.74 -10.31 -17.17
N LYS A 25 -2.05 -10.67 -18.26
CA LYS A 25 -1.52 -9.71 -19.24
C LYS A 25 -2.65 -8.90 -19.89
N ALA A 26 -3.73 -9.55 -20.32
CA ALA A 26 -4.87 -8.87 -20.93
C ALA A 26 -5.54 -7.92 -19.94
N ALA A 27 -5.74 -8.33 -18.69
CA ALA A 27 -6.27 -7.48 -17.63
C ALA A 27 -5.35 -6.29 -17.35
N PHE A 28 -4.03 -6.52 -17.29
CA PHE A 28 -3.05 -5.47 -17.08
C PHE A 28 -3.11 -4.41 -18.18
N LEU A 29 -3.11 -4.82 -19.44
CA LEU A 29 -3.22 -3.91 -20.59
C LEU A 29 -4.57 -3.18 -20.64
N ARG A 30 -5.64 -3.79 -20.13
CA ARG A 30 -6.99 -3.21 -20.07
C ARG A 30 -7.13 -2.16 -18.97
N TYR A 31 -6.52 -2.34 -17.81
CA TYR A 31 -6.78 -1.52 -16.63
C TYR A 31 -5.68 -0.51 -16.29
N MET A 32 -4.49 -0.61 -16.91
CA MET A 32 -3.36 0.29 -16.65
C MET A 32 -3.21 1.32 -17.78
N THR A 33 -2.89 2.58 -17.44
CA THR A 33 -2.56 3.59 -18.44
C THR A 33 -1.25 3.24 -19.16
N SER A 34 -1.07 3.73 -20.40
CA SER A 34 0.14 3.48 -21.19
C SER A 34 1.43 3.99 -20.54
N ASP A 35 1.30 4.98 -19.65
CA ASP A 35 2.36 5.61 -18.87
C ASP A 35 2.31 5.22 -17.38
N ALA A 36 1.74 4.06 -17.04
CA ALA A 36 1.56 3.66 -15.64
C ALA A 36 2.88 3.61 -14.84
N GLY A 37 2.84 4.12 -13.61
CA GLY A 37 3.93 4.04 -12.63
C GLY A 37 3.69 2.96 -11.57
N PHE A 38 4.75 2.62 -10.85
CA PHE A 38 4.72 1.61 -9.78
C PHE A 38 5.74 1.93 -8.69
N ARG A 39 5.36 1.81 -7.42
CA ARG A 39 6.26 1.94 -6.27
C ARG A 39 5.98 0.81 -5.28
N HIS A 40 7.01 0.04 -5.01
CA HIS A 40 7.00 -1.07 -4.07
C HIS A 40 8.29 -1.00 -3.22
N PRO A 41 8.32 -1.57 -2.00
CA PRO A 41 9.53 -1.51 -1.17
C PRO A 41 10.81 -2.06 -1.83
N LEU A 42 10.69 -2.91 -2.86
CA LEU A 42 11.83 -3.50 -3.58
C LEU A 42 12.17 -2.82 -4.92
N CYS A 43 11.20 -2.21 -5.58
CA CYS A 43 11.39 -1.71 -6.94
C CYS A 43 10.42 -0.58 -7.25
N SER A 44 10.79 0.23 -8.24
CA SER A 44 9.93 1.31 -8.72
C SER A 44 10.08 1.53 -10.22
N VAL A 45 9.03 2.06 -10.82
CA VAL A 45 8.97 2.51 -12.20
C VAL A 45 8.30 3.87 -12.21
N LEU A 46 9.01 4.89 -12.69
CA LEU A 46 8.42 6.21 -12.87
C LEU A 46 7.45 6.21 -14.08
N PRO A 47 6.34 6.97 -14.00
CA PRO A 47 5.44 7.19 -15.13
C PRO A 47 6.18 7.76 -16.35
N GLY A 48 5.87 7.26 -17.55
CA GLY A 48 6.41 7.81 -18.79
C GLY A 48 6.39 6.83 -19.96
N PRO A 49 7.02 7.18 -21.10
CA PRO A 49 7.06 6.30 -22.27
C PRO A 49 7.63 4.91 -21.94
N GLY A 50 6.90 3.87 -22.35
CA GLY A 50 7.26 2.47 -22.11
C GLY A 50 7.20 2.01 -20.66
N SER A 51 6.65 2.82 -19.73
CA SER A 51 6.59 2.45 -18.31
C SER A 51 5.61 1.32 -18.05
N ARG A 52 4.45 1.29 -18.74
CA ARG A 52 3.47 0.21 -18.59
C ARG A 52 4.07 -1.17 -18.87
N GLU A 53 4.92 -1.29 -19.89
CA GLU A 53 5.59 -2.54 -20.25
C GLU A 53 6.62 -2.96 -19.18
N ARG A 54 7.32 -2.00 -18.58
CA ARG A 54 8.23 -2.27 -17.44
C ARG A 54 7.45 -2.73 -16.20
N VAL A 55 6.31 -2.09 -15.89
CA VAL A 55 5.46 -2.52 -14.78
C VAL A 55 4.86 -3.90 -15.05
N LEU A 56 4.43 -4.19 -16.28
CA LEU A 56 3.98 -5.53 -16.67
C LEU A 56 5.09 -6.58 -16.44
N GLY A 57 6.35 -6.24 -16.72
CA GLY A 57 7.50 -7.08 -16.43
C GLY A 57 7.64 -7.43 -14.94
N ILE A 58 7.35 -6.48 -14.03
CA ILE A 58 7.32 -6.73 -12.59
C ILE A 58 6.21 -7.73 -12.23
N TYR A 59 5.00 -7.52 -12.75
CA TYR A 59 3.87 -8.42 -12.53
C TYR A 59 4.14 -9.85 -13.03
N GLN A 60 4.77 -9.98 -14.20
CA GLN A 60 5.22 -11.25 -14.75
C GLN A 60 6.28 -11.89 -13.86
N TRP A 61 7.26 -11.11 -13.40
CA TRP A 61 8.30 -11.59 -12.50
C TRP A 61 7.71 -12.09 -11.17
N TYR A 62 6.74 -11.38 -10.60
CA TYR A 62 6.08 -11.78 -9.37
C TYR A 62 5.33 -13.11 -9.53
N ARG A 63 4.67 -13.32 -10.68
CA ARG A 63 4.06 -14.62 -11.02
C ARG A 63 5.09 -15.74 -11.23
N ILE A 64 6.25 -15.41 -11.81
CA ILE A 64 7.36 -16.37 -11.95
C ILE A 64 7.92 -16.74 -10.56
N MET A 65 8.09 -15.76 -9.68
CA MET A 65 8.53 -16.00 -8.31
C MET A 65 7.48 -16.75 -7.50
N SER A 66 6.19 -16.54 -7.72
CA SER A 66 5.11 -17.22 -7.02
C SER A 66 4.02 -17.67 -7.99
N PRO A 67 4.01 -18.95 -8.42
CA PRO A 67 2.99 -19.46 -9.36
C PRO A 67 1.58 -19.54 -8.77
N ARG A 68 1.44 -19.53 -7.44
CA ARG A 68 0.16 -19.48 -6.73
C ARG A 68 0.19 -18.29 -5.78
N ILE A 69 -0.56 -17.26 -6.15
CA ILE A 69 -0.73 -16.05 -5.36
C ILE A 69 -2.20 -16.00 -4.99
N ASP A 70 -2.48 -15.96 -3.69
CA ASP A 70 -3.81 -15.63 -3.20
C ASP A 70 -3.81 -14.18 -2.71
N ILE A 71 -4.86 -13.45 -3.03
CA ILE A 71 -5.03 -12.06 -2.64
C ILE A 71 -6.45 -11.85 -2.14
N THR A 72 -6.61 -11.03 -1.12
CA THR A 72 -7.91 -10.65 -0.57
C THR A 72 -7.92 -9.16 -0.34
N VAL A 73 -8.90 -8.48 -0.94
CA VAL A 73 -9.18 -7.06 -0.69
C VAL A 73 -10.20 -7.00 0.44
N ASN A 74 -9.76 -6.59 1.63
CA ASN A 74 -10.59 -6.54 2.83
C ASN A 74 -11.46 -5.27 2.86
N ASN A 75 -10.91 -4.16 2.39
CA ASN A 75 -11.60 -2.88 2.39
C ASN A 75 -11.19 -2.03 1.18
N VAL A 76 -12.12 -1.20 0.72
CA VAL A 76 -11.94 -0.25 -0.38
C VAL A 76 -12.45 1.11 0.07
N VAL A 77 -11.57 2.11 0.01
CA VAL A 77 -11.94 3.53 0.21
C VAL A 77 -11.63 4.27 -1.08
N TYR A 78 -12.63 4.96 -1.63
CA TYR A 78 -12.46 5.77 -2.82
C TYR A 78 -12.59 7.26 -2.47
N ASP A 79 -11.52 8.01 -2.71
CA ASP A 79 -11.53 9.46 -2.73
C ASP A 79 -11.79 9.92 -4.18
N GLU A 80 -13.05 10.23 -4.48
CA GLU A 80 -13.50 10.64 -5.81
C GLU A 80 -12.86 11.95 -6.26
N THR A 81 -12.68 12.90 -5.34
CA THR A 81 -12.12 14.23 -5.60
C THR A 81 -10.70 14.12 -6.14
N ASN A 82 -9.86 13.33 -5.45
CA ASN A 82 -8.47 13.13 -5.86
C ASN A 82 -8.28 11.92 -6.79
N ARG A 83 -9.34 11.15 -7.05
CA ARG A 83 -9.33 9.91 -7.85
C ARG A 83 -8.35 8.88 -7.30
N ILE A 84 -8.37 8.68 -5.99
CA ILE A 84 -7.47 7.75 -5.28
C ILE A 84 -8.28 6.62 -4.68
N LEU A 85 -7.90 5.38 -4.98
CA LEU A 85 -8.35 4.21 -4.23
C LEU A 85 -7.30 3.82 -3.19
N LEU A 86 -7.76 3.57 -1.96
CA LEU A 86 -6.98 2.97 -0.88
C LEU A 86 -7.56 1.60 -0.58
N LEU A 87 -6.72 0.56 -0.69
CA LEU A 87 -7.13 -0.82 -0.52
C LEU A 87 -6.40 -1.43 0.68
N ASP A 88 -7.14 -1.98 1.64
CA ASP A 88 -6.57 -2.88 2.65
C ASP A 88 -6.52 -4.30 2.05
N VAL A 89 -5.31 -4.83 1.87
CA VAL A 89 -5.08 -6.07 1.17
C VAL A 89 -4.32 -7.05 2.07
N VAL A 90 -4.66 -8.33 1.96
CA VAL A 90 -3.85 -9.44 2.44
C VAL A 90 -3.42 -10.25 1.23
N GLN A 91 -2.13 -10.55 1.13
CA GLN A 91 -1.60 -11.44 0.11
C GLN A 91 -0.91 -12.64 0.74
N LEU A 92 -1.03 -13.79 0.07
CA LEU A 92 -0.28 -14.99 0.38
C LEU A 92 0.65 -15.27 -0.81
N PHE A 93 1.90 -14.86 -0.67
CA PHE A 93 2.93 -15.03 -1.69
C PHE A 93 3.87 -16.16 -1.31
N HIS A 94 3.95 -17.19 -2.14
CA HIS A 94 4.86 -18.31 -1.92
C HIS A 94 5.98 -18.33 -2.96
N ILE A 95 7.20 -18.01 -2.53
CA ILE A 95 8.38 -18.03 -3.41
C ILE A 95 8.67 -19.47 -3.86
N ARG A 96 8.73 -19.69 -5.18
CA ARG A 96 8.72 -20.98 -5.89
C ARG A 96 9.73 -22.02 -5.37
N PHE A 97 10.86 -21.56 -4.84
CA PHE A 97 11.93 -22.43 -4.32
C PHE A 97 12.20 -22.23 -2.83
N SER A 98 11.34 -21.49 -2.12
CA SER A 98 11.47 -21.34 -0.67
C SER A 98 11.13 -22.66 0.02
N PRO A 99 11.94 -23.12 0.99
CA PRO A 99 11.59 -24.27 1.82
C PRO A 99 10.57 -23.93 2.92
N PHE A 100 10.21 -22.66 3.09
CA PHE A 100 9.35 -22.18 4.16
C PHE A 100 7.90 -22.06 3.70
N LYS A 101 6.97 -22.39 4.61
CA LYS A 101 5.54 -22.12 4.39
C LYS A 101 5.32 -20.61 4.18
N PRO A 102 4.47 -20.21 3.22
CA PRO A 102 4.14 -18.80 3.05
C PRO A 102 3.39 -18.29 4.28
N ALA A 103 3.52 -17.00 4.56
CA ALA A 103 2.76 -16.31 5.59
C ALA A 103 1.93 -15.18 4.97
N PRO A 104 0.74 -14.87 5.52
CA PRO A 104 -0.04 -13.72 5.09
C PRO A 104 0.75 -12.43 5.32
N ALA A 105 0.83 -11.59 4.29
CA ALA A 105 1.40 -10.25 4.37
C ALA A 105 0.30 -9.22 4.13
N ARG A 106 0.10 -8.32 5.10
CA ARG A 106 -0.82 -7.19 4.97
C ARG A 106 -0.13 -6.02 4.28
N LEU A 107 -0.87 -5.32 3.43
CA LEU A 107 -0.41 -4.08 2.80
C LEU A 107 -1.58 -3.13 2.56
N LEU A 108 -1.25 -1.84 2.54
CA LEU A 108 -2.11 -0.81 1.98
C LEU A 108 -1.67 -0.54 0.54
N VAL A 109 -2.59 -0.64 -0.41
CA VAL A 109 -2.34 -0.29 -1.81
C VAL A 109 -3.01 1.05 -2.10
N ARG A 110 -2.23 2.04 -2.54
CA ARG A 110 -2.75 3.30 -3.09
C ARG A 110 -2.73 3.24 -4.60
N LEU A 111 -3.88 3.39 -5.22
CA LEU A 111 -4.02 3.48 -6.67
C LEU A 111 -4.48 4.89 -7.05
N THR A 112 -3.67 5.58 -7.84
CA THR A 112 -4.09 6.83 -8.49
C THR A 112 -4.76 6.47 -9.81
N LEU A 113 -6.01 6.90 -9.96
CA LEU A 113 -6.80 6.67 -11.16
C LEU A 113 -6.75 7.87 -12.10
N ARG A 114 -6.82 7.57 -13.40
CA ARG A 114 -7.00 8.56 -14.47
C ARG A 114 -8.21 8.16 -15.29
N GLN A 115 -9.10 9.12 -15.53
CA GLN A 115 -10.20 8.94 -16.45
C GLN A 115 -9.75 9.33 -17.85
N ASP A 116 -10.06 8.50 -18.84
CA ASP A 116 -9.78 8.80 -20.25
C ASP A 116 -11.05 9.32 -20.97
N HIS A 117 -10.92 9.68 -22.25
CA HIS A 117 -11.99 10.23 -23.10
C HIS A 117 -13.20 9.29 -23.28
N ASP A 118 -13.03 8.00 -23.05
CA ASP A 118 -14.08 6.99 -23.04
C ASP A 118 -14.93 7.00 -21.75
N GLY A 119 -14.58 7.86 -20.79
CA GLY A 119 -15.24 7.96 -19.49
C GLY A 119 -14.84 6.87 -18.51
N LEU A 120 -13.91 5.97 -18.86
CA LEU A 120 -13.45 4.88 -18.01
C LEU A 120 -12.25 5.30 -17.16
N PHE A 121 -12.17 4.73 -15.96
CA PHE A 121 -11.03 4.88 -15.07
C PHE A 121 -9.98 3.79 -15.27
N TYR A 122 -8.72 4.22 -15.32
CA TYR A 122 -7.52 3.41 -15.47
C TYR A 122 -6.55 3.68 -14.32
N ILE A 123 -5.76 2.69 -13.94
CA ILE A 123 -4.72 2.83 -12.91
C ILE A 123 -3.49 3.48 -13.55
N ALA A 124 -3.16 4.68 -13.08
CA ALA A 124 -2.01 5.45 -13.56
C ALA A 124 -0.78 5.31 -12.66
N LEU A 125 -0.98 5.05 -11.37
CA LEU A 125 0.10 4.78 -10.43
C LEU A 125 -0.40 3.81 -9.37
N GLN A 126 0.41 2.81 -9.07
CA GLN A 126 0.23 1.94 -7.91
C GLN A 126 1.38 2.14 -6.93
N GLU A 127 1.04 2.27 -5.65
CA GLU A 127 2.00 2.32 -4.55
C GLU A 127 1.60 1.31 -3.48
N ASP A 128 2.55 0.46 -3.11
CA ASP A 128 2.35 -0.60 -2.14
C ASP A 128 3.08 -0.26 -0.84
N PHE A 129 2.33 -0.17 0.26
CA PHE A 129 2.84 0.14 1.59
C PHE A 129 2.70 -1.07 2.51
N TYR A 130 3.82 -1.59 2.98
CA TYR A 130 3.87 -2.69 3.91
C TYR A 130 4.38 -2.20 5.26
N HIS A 131 3.85 -2.79 6.33
CA HIS A 131 4.55 -2.74 7.59
C HIS A 131 5.82 -3.63 7.51
N PRO A 132 6.93 -3.28 8.19
CA PRO A 132 8.20 -4.00 8.00
C PRO A 132 8.15 -5.51 8.28
N ASP A 133 7.32 -5.96 9.22
CA ASP A 133 7.17 -7.37 9.55
C ASP A 133 6.26 -8.12 8.56
N ASP A 134 5.23 -7.47 8.01
CA ASP A 134 4.42 -7.99 6.90
C ASP A 134 5.26 -8.12 5.63
N PHE A 135 6.10 -7.12 5.35
CA PHE A 135 7.07 -7.19 4.25
C PHE A 135 8.05 -8.34 4.45
N MET A 136 8.50 -8.57 5.69
CA MET A 136 9.33 -9.73 6.00
C MET A 136 8.55 -11.05 5.91
N ALA A 137 7.26 -11.06 6.25
CA ALA A 137 6.39 -12.22 6.08
C ALA A 137 6.25 -12.61 4.60
N LEU A 138 6.28 -11.64 3.69
CA LEU A 138 6.31 -11.85 2.24
C LEU A 138 7.61 -12.51 1.76
N LEU A 139 8.76 -12.05 2.26
CA LEU A 139 10.08 -12.43 1.74
C LEU A 139 10.70 -13.64 2.44
N ALA A 140 10.67 -13.65 3.77
CA ALA A 140 11.29 -14.66 4.62
C ALA A 140 10.46 -14.81 5.92
N PRO A 141 9.33 -15.53 5.86
CA PRO A 141 8.41 -15.69 6.99
C PRO A 141 9.06 -16.00 8.35
N PRO A 142 10.08 -16.88 8.46
CA PRO A 142 10.73 -17.17 9.74
C PRO A 142 11.40 -15.97 10.41
N LEU A 143 11.72 -14.91 9.66
CA LEU A 143 12.36 -13.70 10.18
C LEU A 143 11.34 -12.65 10.66
N SER A 144 10.07 -12.74 10.27
CA SER A 144 9.04 -11.78 10.66
C SER A 144 8.91 -11.60 12.20
N PRO A 145 8.94 -12.67 13.02
CA PRO A 145 8.95 -12.53 14.49
C PRO A 145 10.16 -11.76 15.04
N LEU A 146 11.33 -11.88 14.40
CA LEU A 146 12.52 -11.13 14.81
C LEU A 146 12.38 -9.64 14.51
N VAL A 147 11.79 -9.29 13.35
CA VAL A 147 11.47 -7.90 13.01
C VAL A 147 10.48 -7.33 14.03
N ARG A 148 9.41 -8.06 14.37
CA ARG A 148 8.44 -7.65 15.41
C ARG A 148 9.09 -7.43 16.77
N LEU A 149 10.00 -8.33 17.17
CA LEU A 149 10.75 -8.21 18.41
C LEU A 149 11.62 -6.94 18.39
N GLY A 150 12.35 -6.70 17.29
CA GLY A 150 13.14 -5.49 17.08
C GLY A 150 12.30 -4.22 17.24
N LEU A 151 11.19 -4.13 16.50
CA LEU A 151 10.26 -3.00 16.58
C LEU A 151 9.74 -2.78 18.01
N SER A 152 9.40 -3.85 18.71
CA SER A 152 8.93 -3.80 20.11
C SER A 152 10.02 -3.31 21.07
N MET A 153 11.27 -3.75 20.89
CA MET A 153 12.41 -3.30 21.68
C MET A 153 12.70 -1.81 21.45
N THR A 154 12.68 -1.35 20.20
CA THR A 154 12.85 0.07 19.88
C THR A 154 11.74 0.92 20.50
N GLY A 155 10.48 0.47 20.45
CA GLY A 155 9.37 1.16 21.12
C GLY A 155 9.60 1.31 22.64
N ARG A 156 10.06 0.25 23.30
CA ARG A 156 10.41 0.29 24.74
C ARG A 156 11.59 1.20 25.04
N ALA A 157 12.63 1.16 24.22
CA ALA A 157 13.79 2.04 24.37
C ALA A 157 13.39 3.51 24.23
N SER A 158 12.53 3.85 23.26
CA SER A 158 11.99 5.20 23.09
C SER A 158 11.23 5.69 24.32
N ASP A 159 10.43 4.85 24.98
CA ASP A 159 9.75 5.22 26.23
C ASP A 159 10.75 5.47 27.39
N ILE A 160 11.77 4.62 27.52
CA ILE A 160 12.84 4.81 28.51
C ILE A 160 13.59 6.13 28.25
N TYR A 161 13.99 6.40 27.01
CA TYR A 161 14.67 7.63 26.65
C TYR A 161 13.79 8.86 26.87
N ALA A 162 12.49 8.78 26.57
CA ALA A 162 11.56 9.86 26.87
C ALA A 162 11.45 10.13 28.39
N LYS A 163 11.43 9.09 29.23
CA LYS A 163 11.47 9.23 30.70
C LYS A 163 12.76 9.91 31.17
N CYS A 164 13.91 9.52 30.64
CA CYS A 164 15.19 10.18 30.93
C CYS A 164 15.16 11.65 30.49
N GLY A 165 14.64 11.96 29.31
CA GLY A 165 14.49 13.33 28.82
C GLY A 165 13.58 14.19 29.73
N ARG A 166 12.51 13.61 30.28
CA ARG A 166 11.66 14.30 31.28
C ARG A 166 12.39 14.55 32.59
N LEU A 167 13.14 13.56 33.09
CA LEU A 167 13.93 13.70 34.33
C LEU A 167 15.03 14.75 34.20
N LEU A 168 15.63 14.87 33.01
CA LEU A 168 16.64 15.88 32.71
C LEU A 168 16.05 17.26 32.39
N GLY A 169 14.73 17.42 32.45
CA GLY A 169 14.05 18.68 32.14
C GLY A 169 14.06 19.08 30.66
N ILE A 170 14.50 18.18 29.76
CA ILE A 170 14.52 18.42 28.30
C ILE A 170 13.11 18.44 27.73
N TRP A 171 12.20 17.63 28.31
CA TRP A 171 10.79 17.62 27.96
C TRP A 171 9.93 17.86 29.20
N THR A 172 9.35 19.05 29.32
CA THR A 172 8.39 19.41 30.35
C THR A 172 7.08 19.82 29.69
N SER A 173 5.97 19.12 29.98
CA SER A 173 4.65 19.63 29.61
C SER A 173 4.24 20.68 30.63
N GLU A 174 4.10 21.93 30.21
CA GLU A 174 3.47 22.96 31.03
C GLU A 174 1.99 22.62 31.21
N THR A 175 1.63 21.86 32.25
CA THR A 175 0.25 21.82 32.71
C THR A 175 -0.02 23.12 33.45
N GLY A 176 -0.45 24.15 32.71
CA GLY A 176 -0.68 25.45 33.35
C GLY A 176 -1.35 26.58 32.58
N VAL A 177 -1.76 26.48 31.31
CA VAL A 177 -2.76 27.43 30.73
C VAL A 177 -3.53 26.72 29.62
N ALA A 178 -4.77 26.32 29.90
CA ALA A 178 -5.75 26.08 28.86
C ALA A 178 -6.18 27.44 28.31
N HIS A 179 -5.58 27.88 27.20
CA HIS A 179 -6.24 28.80 26.29
C HIS A 179 -6.53 28.07 24.99
N GLY A 180 -7.82 27.90 24.75
CA GLY A 180 -8.38 27.33 23.53
C GLY A 180 -7.82 28.03 22.30
N GLY A 181 -7.48 27.22 21.31
CA GLY A 181 -6.91 27.63 20.04
C GLY A 181 -6.60 26.39 19.23
N GLY A 182 -7.61 25.53 19.04
CA GLY A 182 -7.52 24.50 18.02
C GLY A 182 -7.39 25.17 16.66
N LEU A 183 -6.54 24.62 15.79
CA LEU A 183 -6.18 25.16 14.46
C LEU A 183 -7.35 25.23 13.46
N TYR A 184 -8.60 25.09 13.91
CA TYR A 184 -9.81 24.94 13.09
C TYR A 184 -11.01 25.80 13.54
N ASP A 185 -10.84 26.71 14.51
CA ASP A 185 -11.97 27.51 15.06
C ASP A 185 -12.09 28.93 14.49
N ASP A 186 -11.82 29.17 13.20
CA ASP A 186 -11.97 30.53 12.64
C ASP A 186 -12.45 30.63 11.19
N GLU A 187 -13.48 29.86 10.78
CA GLU A 187 -14.19 30.16 9.52
C GLU A 187 -15.73 30.26 9.56
N ASP A 188 -16.41 30.06 10.69
CA ASP A 188 -17.89 29.99 10.68
C ASP A 188 -18.63 31.04 11.53
N LYS A 189 -18.08 32.25 11.69
CA LYS A 189 -18.82 33.37 12.31
C LYS A 189 -18.60 34.73 11.67
N LYS A 190 -18.87 34.88 10.37
CA LYS A 190 -19.24 36.19 9.77
C LYS A 190 -20.21 36.05 8.60
N THR A 191 -21.45 35.63 8.86
CA THR A 191 -22.61 36.14 8.11
C THR A 191 -23.89 35.97 8.92
N GLN A 192 -24.32 37.03 9.60
CA GLN A 192 -25.71 37.29 9.92
C GLN A 192 -25.91 38.80 9.98
#